data_AF-A0A953T0L2-F1
#
_entry.id   AF-A0A953T0L2-F1
#
_cell.length_a   1.000
_cell.length_b   1.000
_cell.length_c   1.000
_cell.angle_alpha   90.00
_cell.angle_beta   90.00
_cell.angle_gamma   90.00
#
_symmetry.space_group_name_H-M   'P 1'
#
loop_
_entity.id
_entity.type
_entity.pdbx_description
1 polymer ?
#
loop_
_entity_poly.entity_id
_entity_poly.type
_entity_poly.pdbx_seq_one_letter_code
_entity_poly.pdbx_strand_id
1 'polypeptide(L)'
;MISEIIKTRRAVFPAQYNNEPISKEEIQHLLEAANWAPTHRRTEPWRFKVIQGESQKRFAEFLSETYKNKTENFSEFKYKKYRENPVKAACIIAICMQRDPAEAIPEWEEIAATAMAVQNMWLTAHDMNIGAYWGSPGIVKYMNAFLPMEPGERCLGLFYLGKYDGTLEEGTRKTSIEEKTVWL
;
A
#
# COMPACT_ATOMS: atom_id res chain seq x y z
N MET A 1 -2.95 -5.52 22.93
CA MET A 1 -1.69 -4.74 23.04
C MET A 1 -1.08 -4.51 21.66
N ILE A 2 -0.33 -3.43 21.42
CA ILE A 2 0.29 -3.16 20.10
C ILE A 2 1.22 -4.30 19.63
N SER A 3 1.93 -4.95 20.55
CA SER A 3 2.79 -6.09 20.27
C SER A 3 2.03 -7.29 19.70
N GLU A 4 0.77 -7.48 20.09
CA GLU A 4 -0.10 -8.54 19.56
C GLU A 4 -0.56 -8.18 18.15
N ILE A 5 -1.02 -6.95 17.92
CA ILE A 5 -1.42 -6.44 16.59
C ILE A 5 -0.26 -6.64 15.59
N ILE A 6 0.97 -6.27 15.96
CA ILE A 6 2.16 -6.46 15.13
C ILE A 6 2.37 -7.95 14.78
N LYS A 7 2.13 -8.86 15.72
CA LYS A 7 2.28 -10.31 15.51
C LYS A 7 1.13 -10.92 14.72
N THR A 8 -0.10 -10.46 14.89
CA THR A 8 -1.30 -11.07 14.29
C THR A 8 -1.65 -10.50 12.92
N ARG A 9 -1.21 -9.29 12.58
CA ARG A 9 -1.45 -8.66 11.28
C ARG A 9 -0.98 -9.54 10.12
N ARG A 10 -1.86 -9.79 9.14
CA ARG A 10 -1.52 -10.45 7.87
C ARG A 10 -1.79 -9.56 6.67
N ALA A 11 -1.21 -9.96 5.55
CA ALA A 11 -1.69 -9.48 4.27
C ALA A 11 -3.00 -10.20 3.93
N VAL A 12 -4.05 -9.41 3.69
CA VAL A 12 -5.33 -9.89 3.18
C VAL A 12 -5.42 -9.40 1.76
N PHE A 13 -5.47 -10.32 0.81
CA PHE A 13 -5.39 -10.01 -0.61
C PHE A 13 -6.75 -9.67 -1.20
N PRO A 14 -6.82 -8.95 -2.33
CA PRO A 14 -8.09 -8.62 -2.99
C PRO A 14 -9.05 -9.77 -3.26
N ALA A 15 -8.55 -11.00 -3.41
CA ALA A 15 -9.39 -12.18 -3.61
C ALA A 15 -10.13 -12.63 -2.33
N GLN A 16 -9.74 -12.13 -1.15
CA GLN A 16 -10.31 -12.48 0.15
C GLN A 16 -11.28 -11.42 0.68
N TYR A 17 -11.39 -10.27 0.01
CA TYR A 17 -12.29 -9.22 0.46
C TYR A 17 -13.74 -9.57 0.19
N ASN A 18 -14.63 -9.15 1.08
CA ASN A 18 -16.07 -9.18 0.89
C ASN A 18 -16.56 -7.84 0.30
N ASN A 19 -17.88 -7.69 0.13
CA ASN A 19 -18.48 -6.49 -0.49
C ASN A 19 -18.83 -5.37 0.51
N GLU A 20 -18.47 -5.51 1.78
CA GLU A 20 -18.75 -4.45 2.75
C GLU A 20 -17.89 -3.21 2.45
N PRO A 21 -18.50 -2.02 2.45
CA PRO A 21 -17.77 -0.79 2.16
C PRO A 21 -16.82 -0.42 3.30
N ILE A 22 -15.80 0.36 2.97
CA ILE A 22 -15.00 1.11 3.95
C ILE A 22 -15.41 2.57 3.83
N SER A 23 -15.83 3.15 4.94
CA SER A 23 -16.26 4.55 5.03
C SER A 23 -15.09 5.52 4.83
N LYS A 24 -15.41 6.77 4.51
CA LYS A 24 -14.41 7.83 4.38
C LYS A 24 -13.74 8.11 5.72
N GLU A 25 -14.49 8.03 6.80
CA GLU A 25 -14.04 8.24 8.17
C GLU A 25 -13.03 7.17 8.59
N GLU A 26 -13.27 5.90 8.24
CA GLU A 26 -12.30 4.83 8.44
C GLU A 26 -11.02 5.11 7.64
N ILE A 27 -11.12 5.50 6.36
CA ILE A 27 -9.95 5.85 5.53
C ILE A 27 -9.18 7.04 6.13
N GLN A 28 -9.87 8.06 6.63
CA GLN A 28 -9.25 9.21 7.28
C GLN A 28 -8.49 8.79 8.55
N HIS A 29 -9.06 7.89 9.35
CA HIS A 29 -8.40 7.36 10.54
C HIS A 29 -7.10 6.61 10.19
N LEU A 30 -7.13 5.81 9.13
CA LEU A 30 -5.96 5.11 8.58
C LEU A 30 -4.87 6.07 8.11
N LEU A 31 -5.25 7.14 7.40
CA LEU A 31 -4.32 8.17 6.91
C LEU A 31 -3.72 9.01 8.05
N GLU A 32 -4.51 9.32 9.07
CA GLU A 32 -4.02 10.03 10.26
C GLU A 32 -2.95 9.20 10.98
N ALA A 33 -3.18 7.90 11.18
CA ALA A 33 -2.17 7.01 11.75
C ALA A 33 -0.87 6.96 10.92
N ALA A 34 -1.00 7.00 9.59
CA ALA A 34 0.15 7.08 8.70
C ALA A 34 0.97 8.37 8.91
N ASN A 35 0.28 9.49 9.16
CA ASN A 35 0.87 10.82 9.33
C ASN A 35 1.76 10.94 10.58
N TRP A 36 1.59 10.05 11.56
CA TRP A 36 2.43 9.99 12.77
C TRP A 36 3.72 9.17 12.59
N ALA A 37 4.11 8.85 11.36
CA ALA A 37 5.39 8.19 11.10
C ALA A 37 6.59 9.09 11.38
N PRO A 38 7.72 8.54 11.85
CA PRO A 38 8.94 9.32 12.02
C PRO A 38 9.55 9.70 10.67
N THR A 39 10.11 10.91 10.59
CA THR A 39 10.76 11.46 9.40
C THR A 39 11.97 12.29 9.80
N HIS A 40 13.13 11.96 9.24
CA HIS A 40 14.34 12.78 9.43
C HIS A 40 14.16 14.12 8.71
N ARG A 41 14.65 15.20 9.33
CA ARG A 41 14.48 16.59 8.85
C ARG A 41 13.02 17.04 8.66
N ARG A 42 12.04 16.25 9.10
CA ARG A 42 10.60 16.54 8.96
C ARG A 42 10.19 16.76 7.50
N THR A 43 10.69 15.92 6.60
CA THR A 43 10.32 16.01 5.17
C THR A 43 8.89 15.53 4.92
N GLU A 44 8.32 14.70 5.81
CA GLU A 44 6.95 14.15 5.73
C GLU A 44 6.61 13.72 4.29
N PRO A 45 7.40 12.80 3.70
CA PRO A 45 7.47 12.65 2.25
C PRO A 45 6.26 11.90 1.67
N TRP A 46 5.44 11.26 2.49
CA TRP A 46 4.28 10.49 2.04
C TRP A 46 3.22 11.38 1.37
N ARG A 47 2.73 10.95 0.21
CA ARG A 47 1.58 11.53 -0.49
C ARG A 47 0.63 10.38 -0.81
N PHE A 48 -0.53 10.37 -0.18
CA PHE A 48 -1.52 9.32 -0.37
C PHE A 48 -2.61 9.79 -1.34
N LYS A 49 -2.86 9.00 -2.40
CA LYS A 49 -3.95 9.28 -3.34
C LYS A 49 -5.00 8.18 -3.26
N VAL A 50 -6.20 8.53 -2.77
CA VAL A 50 -7.29 7.59 -2.50
C VAL A 50 -8.11 7.34 -3.77
N ILE A 51 -8.32 6.07 -4.10
CA ILE A 51 -9.06 5.58 -5.26
C ILE A 51 -10.20 4.69 -4.74
N GLN A 52 -11.43 5.21 -4.81
CA GLN A 52 -12.64 4.55 -4.30
C GLN A 52 -13.84 4.80 -5.24
N GLY A 53 -14.81 3.88 -5.24
CA GLY A 53 -16.05 3.99 -6.01
C GLY A 53 -15.80 3.85 -7.52
N GLU A 54 -16.48 4.65 -8.33
CA GLU A 54 -16.40 4.57 -9.80
C GLU A 54 -14.98 4.77 -10.36
N SER A 55 -14.08 5.41 -9.61
CA SER A 55 -12.67 5.56 -9.99
C SER A 55 -11.92 4.22 -10.07
N GLN A 56 -12.35 3.19 -9.32
CA GLN A 56 -11.69 1.88 -9.27
C GLN A 56 -11.79 1.12 -10.60
N LYS A 57 -12.91 1.25 -11.32
CA LYS A 57 -13.09 0.63 -12.65
C LYS A 57 -12.12 1.23 -13.67
N ARG A 58 -12.03 2.57 -13.70
CA ARG A 58 -11.07 3.29 -14.56
C ARG A 58 -9.63 2.94 -14.19
N PHE A 59 -9.35 2.83 -12.90
CA PHE A 59 -8.02 2.46 -12.42
C PHE A 59 -7.64 1.02 -12.81
N ALA A 60 -8.57 0.08 -12.70
CA ALA A 60 -8.35 -1.30 -13.13
C ALA A 60 -8.05 -1.42 -14.62
N GLU A 61 -8.79 -0.69 -15.45
CA GLU A 61 -8.52 -0.60 -16.88
C GLU A 61 -7.15 0.00 -17.17
N PHE A 62 -6.81 1.10 -16.51
CA PHE A 62 -5.50 1.71 -16.63
C PHE A 62 -4.37 0.75 -16.27
N LEU A 63 -4.47 0.02 -15.14
CA LEU A 63 -3.45 -0.97 -14.75
C LEU A 63 -3.34 -2.11 -15.77
N SER A 64 -4.47 -2.66 -16.23
CA SER A 64 -4.47 -3.80 -17.16
C SER A 64 -3.89 -3.42 -18.51
N GLU A 65 -4.29 -2.29 -19.09
CA GLU A 65 -3.80 -1.81 -20.37
C GLU A 65 -2.33 -1.37 -20.28
N THR A 66 -1.94 -0.70 -19.19
CA THR A 66 -0.53 -0.33 -18.98
C THR A 66 0.35 -1.57 -18.92
N TYR A 67 -0.08 -2.61 -18.18
CA TYR A 67 0.64 -3.86 -18.15
C TYR A 67 0.75 -4.50 -19.53
N LYS A 68 -0.37 -4.64 -20.25
CA LYS A 68 -0.41 -5.22 -21.60
C LYS A 68 0.52 -4.50 -22.58
N ASN A 69 0.56 -3.18 -22.52
CA ASN A 69 1.32 -2.35 -23.46
C ASN A 69 2.81 -2.21 -23.10
N LYS A 70 3.20 -2.47 -21.84
CA LYS A 70 4.57 -2.23 -21.35
C LYS A 70 5.33 -3.51 -20.98
N THR A 71 4.66 -4.66 -20.91
CA THR A 71 5.31 -5.93 -20.59
C THR A 71 5.91 -6.56 -21.84
N GLU A 72 7.13 -7.09 -21.74
CA GLU A 72 7.72 -7.91 -22.82
C GLU A 72 7.16 -9.33 -22.80
N ASN A 73 6.86 -9.84 -21.60
CA ASN A 73 6.34 -11.18 -21.37
C ASN A 73 4.90 -11.09 -20.85
N PHE A 74 3.94 -11.12 -21.78
CA PHE A 74 2.53 -11.03 -21.43
C PHE A 74 2.06 -12.29 -20.69
N SER A 75 1.25 -12.07 -19.65
CA SER A 75 0.61 -13.12 -18.88
C SER A 75 -0.85 -12.75 -18.69
N GLU A 76 -1.74 -13.55 -19.28
CA GLU A 76 -3.20 -13.37 -19.16
C GLU A 76 -3.64 -13.34 -17.70
N PHE A 77 -3.01 -14.18 -16.87
CA PHE A 77 -3.25 -14.21 -15.43
C PHE A 77 -2.93 -12.88 -14.74
N LYS A 78 -1.79 -12.25 -15.06
CA LYS A 78 -1.42 -10.94 -14.49
C LYS A 78 -2.33 -9.84 -15.01
N TYR A 79 -2.66 -9.86 -16.30
CA TYR A 79 -3.58 -8.91 -16.91
C TYR A 79 -4.96 -8.96 -16.24
N LYS A 80 -5.53 -10.15 -16.07
CA LYS A 80 -6.79 -10.37 -15.35
C LYS A 80 -6.71 -9.88 -13.90
N LYS A 81 -5.62 -10.15 -13.18
CA LYS A 81 -5.40 -9.61 -11.82
C LYS A 81 -5.43 -8.09 -11.78
N TYR A 82 -4.80 -7.40 -12.74
CA TYR A 82 -4.87 -5.94 -12.80
C TYR A 82 -6.26 -5.41 -13.10
N ARG A 83 -7.05 -6.14 -13.90
CA ARG A 83 -8.44 -5.78 -14.21
C ARG A 83 -9.41 -6.03 -13.04
N GLU A 84 -9.13 -7.03 -12.19
CA GLU A 84 -10.06 -7.44 -11.14
C GLU A 84 -9.72 -6.89 -9.75
N ASN A 85 -8.45 -6.89 -9.36
CA ASN A 85 -8.06 -6.58 -7.97
C ASN A 85 -8.52 -5.20 -7.50
N PRO A 86 -8.43 -4.12 -8.30
CA PRO A 86 -8.92 -2.83 -7.87
C PRO A 86 -10.44 -2.79 -7.68
N VAL A 87 -11.20 -3.58 -8.43
CA VAL A 87 -12.67 -3.63 -8.31
C VAL A 87 -13.09 -4.49 -7.12
N LYS A 88 -12.32 -5.51 -6.77
CA LYS A 88 -12.53 -6.35 -5.58
C LYS A 88 -12.21 -5.64 -4.26
N ALA A 89 -11.33 -4.64 -4.28
CA ALA A 89 -11.04 -3.82 -3.11
C ALA A 89 -12.20 -2.86 -2.80
N ALA A 90 -12.42 -2.55 -1.53
CA ALA A 90 -13.32 -1.48 -1.12
C ALA A 90 -12.66 -0.09 -1.31
N CYS A 91 -11.33 -0.03 -1.25
CA CYS A 91 -10.53 1.16 -1.51
C CYS A 91 -9.11 0.78 -1.92
N ILE A 92 -8.46 1.62 -2.74
CA ILE A 92 -7.02 1.55 -3.00
C ILE A 92 -6.40 2.90 -2.64
N ILE A 93 -5.30 2.88 -1.91
CA ILE A 93 -4.48 4.07 -1.67
C ILE A 93 -3.18 3.91 -2.46
N ALA A 94 -2.96 4.78 -3.43
CA ALA A 94 -1.63 4.87 -4.06
C ALA A 94 -0.65 5.49 -3.06
N ILE A 95 0.44 4.78 -2.81
CA ILE A 95 1.51 5.18 -1.90
C ILE A 95 2.51 5.98 -2.74
N CYS A 96 2.39 7.29 -2.73
CA CYS A 96 3.34 8.18 -3.37
C CYS A 96 4.32 8.78 -2.35
N MET A 97 5.48 9.17 -2.84
CA MET A 97 6.53 9.82 -2.08
C MET A 97 6.96 11.07 -2.85
N GLN A 98 6.89 12.23 -2.21
CA GLN A 98 7.47 13.47 -2.70
C GLN A 98 8.92 13.54 -2.25
N ARG A 99 9.85 13.60 -3.20
CA ARG A 99 11.26 13.87 -2.91
C ARG A 99 11.40 15.31 -2.39
N ASP A 100 12.15 15.49 -1.30
CA ASP A 100 12.59 16.82 -0.87
C ASP A 100 13.35 17.52 -2.00
N PRO A 101 12.88 18.68 -2.52
CA PRO A 101 13.56 19.40 -3.58
C PRO A 101 14.98 19.85 -3.23
N ALA A 102 15.27 20.06 -1.94
CA ALA A 102 16.61 20.41 -1.48
C ALA A 102 17.53 19.18 -1.36
N GLU A 103 16.96 17.98 -1.47
CA GLU A 103 17.66 16.71 -1.31
C GLU A 103 18.50 16.65 -0.03
N ALA A 104 17.99 17.22 1.06
CA ALA A 104 18.76 17.44 2.29
C ALA A 104 19.16 16.15 3.03
N ILE A 105 18.55 15.02 2.67
CA ILE A 105 18.83 13.68 3.19
C ILE A 105 18.90 12.66 2.04
N PRO A 106 19.62 11.53 2.21
CA PRO A 106 19.60 10.43 1.25
C PRO A 106 18.17 9.95 0.96
N GLU A 107 17.86 9.65 -0.30
CA GLU A 107 16.51 9.25 -0.72
C GLU A 107 15.96 8.05 0.06
N TRP A 108 16.82 7.10 0.45
CA TRP A 108 16.39 5.90 1.17
C TRP A 108 15.72 6.22 2.52
N GLU A 109 16.07 7.34 3.15
CA GLU A 109 15.47 7.75 4.42
C GLU A 109 14.01 8.18 4.24
N GLU A 110 13.67 8.80 3.11
CA GLU A 110 12.29 9.18 2.78
C GLU A 110 11.45 7.99 2.33
N ILE A 111 12.06 7.03 1.64
CA ILE A 111 11.43 5.74 1.34
C ILE A 111 11.12 5.02 2.65
N ALA A 112 12.07 4.98 3.60
CA ALA A 112 11.88 4.35 4.90
C ALA A 112 10.77 5.04 5.72
N ALA A 113 10.76 6.38 5.75
CA ALA A 113 9.70 7.15 6.39
C ALA A 113 8.31 6.84 5.80
N THR A 114 8.22 6.79 4.47
CA THR A 114 6.97 6.42 3.78
C THR A 114 6.55 4.97 4.08
N ALA A 115 7.49 4.03 4.13
CA ALA A 115 7.21 2.64 4.50
C ALA A 115 6.71 2.51 5.94
N MET A 116 7.25 3.30 6.88
CA MET A 116 6.76 3.37 8.26
C MET A 116 5.34 3.96 8.33
N ALA A 117 5.03 4.98 7.53
CA ALA A 117 3.66 5.52 7.41
C ALA A 117 2.68 4.44 6.93
N VAL A 118 3.04 3.66 5.91
CA VAL A 118 2.22 2.53 5.45
C VAL A 118 2.10 1.45 6.53
N GLN A 119 3.15 1.17 7.30
CA GLN A 119 3.09 0.20 8.39
C GLN A 119 2.17 0.65 9.53
N ASN A 120 2.18 1.93 9.92
CA ASN A 120 1.23 2.49 10.89
C ASN A 120 -0.21 2.33 10.40
N MET A 121 -0.45 2.68 9.13
CA MET A 121 -1.74 2.51 8.47
C MET A 121 -2.20 1.05 8.48
N TRP A 122 -1.30 0.10 8.20
CA TRP A 122 -1.63 -1.33 8.15
C TRP A 122 -1.92 -1.92 9.54
N LEU A 123 -1.20 -1.48 10.58
CA LEU A 123 -1.50 -1.89 11.95
C LEU A 123 -2.87 -1.38 12.40
N THR A 124 -3.17 -0.13 12.07
CA THR A 124 -4.48 0.48 12.36
C THR A 124 -5.60 -0.22 11.59
N ALA A 125 -5.38 -0.54 10.31
CA ALA A 125 -6.33 -1.32 9.52
C ALA A 125 -6.63 -2.68 10.17
N HIS A 126 -5.60 -3.39 10.64
CA HIS A 126 -5.78 -4.67 11.34
C HIS A 126 -6.58 -4.52 12.63
N ASP A 127 -6.31 -3.48 13.42
CA ASP A 127 -7.06 -3.20 14.66
C ASP A 127 -8.55 -2.92 14.39
N MET A 128 -8.85 -2.25 13.27
CA MET A 128 -10.20 -1.98 12.79
C MET A 128 -10.85 -3.14 12.02
N ASN A 129 -10.20 -4.30 11.99
CA ASN A 129 -10.60 -5.48 11.22
C ASN A 129 -10.79 -5.20 9.71
N ILE A 130 -9.94 -4.34 9.16
CA ILE A 130 -9.82 -4.05 7.74
C ILE A 130 -8.63 -4.82 7.17
N GLY A 131 -8.91 -5.67 6.18
CA GLY A 131 -7.90 -6.39 5.44
C GLY A 131 -7.11 -5.44 4.54
N ALA A 132 -5.80 -5.61 4.51
CA ALA A 132 -4.95 -4.78 3.68
C ALA A 132 -3.80 -5.56 3.02
N TYR A 133 -3.37 -5.07 1.86
CA TYR A 133 -2.25 -5.61 1.10
C TYR A 133 -1.51 -4.51 0.34
N TRP A 134 -0.20 -4.39 0.58
CA TRP A 134 0.69 -3.55 -0.23
C TRP A 134 1.27 -4.36 -1.39
N GLY A 135 0.93 -3.98 -2.63
CA GLY A 135 1.60 -4.44 -3.84
C GLY A 135 2.45 -3.34 -4.49
N SER A 136 3.65 -3.68 -4.97
CA SER A 136 4.56 -2.76 -5.68
C SER A 136 4.88 -3.25 -7.10
N PRO A 137 3.88 -3.44 -7.98
CA PRO A 137 4.12 -3.98 -9.32
C PRO A 137 4.94 -2.99 -10.17
N GLY A 138 5.80 -3.48 -11.06
CA GLY A 138 6.68 -2.62 -11.87
C GLY A 138 5.96 -1.59 -12.75
N ILE A 139 4.64 -1.69 -12.92
CA ILE A 139 3.81 -0.69 -13.62
C ILE A 139 3.53 0.57 -12.79
N VAL A 140 3.82 0.59 -11.47
CA VAL A 140 3.58 1.79 -10.64
C VAL A 140 4.40 3.01 -11.07
N LYS A 141 5.52 2.80 -11.78
CA LYS A 141 6.30 3.89 -12.37
C LYS A 141 5.56 4.69 -13.44
N TYR A 142 4.45 4.16 -13.97
CA TYR A 142 3.61 4.84 -14.96
C TYR A 142 2.39 5.54 -14.34
N MET A 143 2.26 5.57 -13.01
CA MET A 143 1.06 6.10 -12.34
C MET A 143 0.79 7.57 -12.65
N ASN A 144 1.79 8.34 -13.09
CA ASN A 144 1.63 9.73 -13.52
C ASN A 144 0.67 9.91 -14.72
N ALA A 145 0.41 8.83 -15.48
CA ALA A 145 -0.59 8.85 -16.57
C ALA A 145 -2.04 8.76 -16.08
N PHE A 146 -2.28 8.42 -14.81
CA PHE A 146 -3.61 8.30 -14.21
C PHE A 146 -3.81 9.25 -13.03
N LEU A 147 -2.78 9.40 -12.20
CA LEU A 147 -2.79 10.26 -11.02
C LEU A 147 -2.01 11.54 -11.33
N PRO A 148 -2.53 12.73 -10.98
CA PRO A 148 -1.74 13.94 -11.03
C PRO A 148 -0.53 13.76 -10.09
N MET A 149 0.67 14.09 -10.56
CA MET A 149 1.90 13.99 -9.78
C MET A 149 2.69 15.29 -9.88
N GLU A 150 3.19 15.75 -8.74
CA GLU A 150 4.09 16.89 -8.70
C GLU A 150 5.49 16.51 -9.21
N PRO A 151 6.32 17.47 -9.66
CA PRO A 151 7.72 17.23 -9.95
C PRO A 151 8.44 16.60 -8.74
N GLY A 152 9.13 15.48 -8.97
CA GLY A 152 9.80 14.72 -7.90
C GLY A 152 8.89 13.79 -7.09
N GLU A 153 7.58 13.76 -7.38
CA GLU A 153 6.67 12.77 -6.80
C GLU A 153 6.76 11.44 -7.57
N ARG A 154 6.79 10.31 -6.84
CA ARG A 154 6.74 8.97 -7.44
C ARG A 154 5.84 8.02 -6.66
N CYS A 155 5.21 7.08 -7.35
CA CYS A 155 4.44 6.01 -6.71
C CYS A 155 5.35 4.82 -6.35
N LEU A 156 5.34 4.45 -5.08
CA LEU A 156 6.07 3.30 -4.52
C LEU A 156 5.22 2.02 -4.51
N GLY A 157 3.90 2.13 -4.60
CA GLY A 157 3.00 0.98 -4.59
C GLY A 157 1.54 1.32 -4.40
N LEU A 158 0.74 0.27 -4.29
CA LEU A 158 -0.71 0.32 -4.13
C LEU A 158 -1.08 -0.42 -2.86
N PHE A 159 -1.79 0.26 -1.97
CA PHE A 159 -2.32 -0.31 -0.75
C PHE A 159 -3.81 -0.63 -0.95
N TYR A 160 -4.10 -1.91 -1.14
CA TYR A 160 -5.46 -2.40 -1.30
C TYR A 160 -6.08 -2.59 0.09
N LEU A 161 -7.33 -2.17 0.24
CA LEU A 161 -8.11 -2.23 1.46
C LEU A 161 -9.47 -2.88 1.19
N GLY A 162 -9.91 -3.74 2.08
CA GLY A 162 -11.25 -4.36 2.04
C GLY A 162 -11.62 -5.01 3.35
N LYS A 163 -12.92 -5.06 3.64
CA LYS A 163 -13.46 -5.92 4.70
C LYS A 163 -13.35 -7.38 4.26
N TYR A 164 -13.29 -8.31 5.19
CA TYR A 164 -13.10 -9.73 4.91
C TYR A 164 -13.75 -10.57 6.00
N ASP A 165 -14.12 -11.79 5.65
CA ASP A 165 -14.73 -12.74 6.57
C ASP A 165 -13.68 -13.71 7.14
N GLY A 166 -13.95 -14.21 8.34
CA GLY A 166 -13.18 -15.28 8.96
C GLY A 166 -11.96 -14.81 9.77
N THR A 167 -11.06 -15.75 10.04
CA THR A 167 -9.86 -15.52 10.85
C THR A 167 -8.62 -15.54 9.98
N LEU A 168 -7.62 -14.74 10.36
CA LEU A 168 -6.34 -14.72 9.69
C LEU A 168 -5.45 -15.84 10.20
N GLU A 169 -4.74 -16.49 9.28
CA GLU A 169 -3.79 -17.55 9.63
C GLU A 169 -2.70 -17.05 10.59
N GLU A 170 -2.21 -17.95 11.43
CA GLU A 170 -1.05 -17.67 12.27
C GLU A 170 0.19 -17.41 11.42
N GLY A 171 1.01 -16.48 11.88
CA GLY A 171 2.11 -15.92 11.11
C GLY A 171 3.39 -16.60 11.52
N THR A 172 4.18 -16.94 10.52
CA THR A 172 5.45 -17.62 10.74
C THR A 172 6.62 -16.72 10.39
N ARG A 173 7.80 -17.05 10.93
CA ARG A 173 9.09 -16.52 10.50
C ARG A 173 9.98 -17.71 10.16
N LYS A 174 10.71 -17.60 9.04
CA LYS A 174 11.59 -18.68 8.56
C LYS A 174 12.74 -18.98 9.52
N THR A 175 13.21 -17.96 10.23
CA THR A 175 14.36 -17.99 11.14
C THR A 175 14.08 -17.09 12.34
N SER A 176 14.75 -17.33 13.46
CA SER A 176 14.59 -16.57 14.69
C SER A 176 15.18 -15.14 14.56
N ILE A 177 15.05 -14.32 15.61
CA ILE A 177 15.67 -12.98 15.64
C ILE A 177 17.15 -13.09 16.00
N GLU A 178 17.52 -14.08 16.79
CA GLU A 178 18.89 -14.41 17.20
C GLU A 178 19.77 -14.73 15.98
N GLU A 179 19.25 -15.50 15.02
CA GLU A 179 19.96 -15.80 13.75
C GLU A 179 20.25 -14.55 12.90
N LYS A 180 19.58 -13.42 13.17
CA LYS A 180 19.72 -12.15 12.45
C LYS A 180 20.39 -11.06 13.30
N THR A 181 20.85 -11.39 14.51
CA THR A 181 21.37 -10.41 15.48
C THR A 181 22.78 -10.78 15.88
N VAL A 182 23.71 -9.84 15.74
CA VAL A 182 25.08 -9.95 16.23
C VAL A 182 25.29 -8.88 17.30
N TRP A 183 25.69 -9.30 18.50
CA TRP A 183 26.10 -8.41 19.58
C TRP A 183 27.62 -8.24 19.48
N LEU A 184 28.08 -6.99 19.39
CA LEU A 184 29.49 -6.61 19.35
C LEU A 184 29.93 -6.01 20.68
#